data_AF-A0A3D1K0M8-F1
#
_entry.id   AF-A0A3D1K0M8-F1
#
_cell.length_a   1.000
_cell.length_b   1.000
_cell.length_c   1.000
_cell.angle_alpha   90.00
_cell.angle_beta   90.00
_cell.angle_gamma   90.00
#
_symmetry.space_group_name_H-M   'P 1'
#
loop_
_entity.id
_entity.type
_entity.pdbx_description
1 polymer ?
#
loop_
_entity_poly.entity_id
_entity_poly.type
_entity_poly.pdbx_seq_one_letter_code
_entity_poly.pdbx_strand_id
1 'polypeptide(L)'
;MTRKSAKILETKISRIIKATIPKVARPIGSEDTAELIQDTLASAAEMIESMERQGKEPIPNSIAYYSIQRTKSGRRSTGAQRTDVMSPGFAMDNEDLFSMDADIGTDEGCPMSLHDVIAADSEDPSEVVLRDMDWHEFMSGLDARKRRILAELMVGMGTNEIAKLFGISAPRVTQLKREIGVHLKVFMGDDILAEIGRETTWRRDIRCLHEKNEWKHLKLDKIDDPAQVHMAQEMFG
;
A
#
# COMPACT_ATOMS: atom_id res chain seq x y z
N MET A 1 -26.52 -8.31 21.07
CA MET A 1 -26.33 -9.11 22.30
C MET A 1 -27.54 -9.00 23.22
N THR A 2 -28.06 -10.10 23.77
CA THR A 2 -29.19 -10.05 24.72
C THR A 2 -28.77 -9.62 26.14
N ARG A 3 -29.71 -9.12 26.94
CA ARG A 3 -29.46 -8.69 28.34
C ARG A 3 -28.95 -9.83 29.24
N LYS A 4 -29.41 -11.06 29.01
CA LYS A 4 -28.96 -12.25 29.73
C LYS A 4 -27.47 -12.51 29.47
N SER A 5 -27.06 -12.47 28.20
CA SER A 5 -25.68 -12.73 27.81
C SER A 5 -24.73 -11.61 28.19
N ALA A 6 -25.18 -10.35 28.14
CA ALA A 6 -24.42 -9.22 28.68
C ALA A 6 -24.07 -9.42 30.17
N LYS A 7 -25.03 -9.91 30.96
CA LYS A 7 -24.80 -10.22 32.39
C LYS A 7 -23.82 -11.37 32.58
N ILE A 8 -23.81 -12.37 31.69
CA ILE A 8 -22.82 -13.45 31.70
C ILE A 8 -21.41 -12.91 31.43
N LEU A 9 -21.26 -12.01 30.45
CA LEU A 9 -19.99 -11.36 30.14
C LEU A 9 -19.44 -10.60 31.34
N GLU A 10 -20.26 -9.76 31.96
CA GLU A 10 -19.89 -8.93 33.11
C GLU A 10 -19.54 -9.76 34.35
N THR A 11 -20.42 -10.69 34.74
CA THR A 11 -20.31 -11.35 36.06
C THR A 11 -19.38 -12.55 36.08
N LYS A 12 -19.33 -13.32 34.98
CA LYS A 12 -18.55 -14.57 34.91
C LYS A 12 -17.29 -14.39 34.09
N ILE A 13 -17.42 -14.01 32.83
CA ILE A 13 -16.31 -14.00 31.87
C ILE A 13 -15.29 -12.91 32.23
N SER A 14 -15.75 -11.70 32.57
CA SER A 14 -14.86 -10.59 32.93
C SER A 14 -14.00 -10.88 34.14
N ARG A 15 -14.54 -11.58 35.14
CA ARG A 15 -13.78 -12.00 36.32
C ARG A 15 -12.65 -12.95 35.94
N ILE A 16 -12.90 -13.92 35.06
CA ILE A 16 -11.89 -14.87 34.60
C ILE A 16 -10.79 -14.14 33.81
N ILE A 17 -11.17 -13.28 32.87
CA ILE A 17 -10.23 -12.52 32.02
C ILE A 17 -9.34 -11.62 32.88
N LYS A 18 -9.93 -10.78 33.74
CA LYS A 18 -9.19 -9.86 34.62
C LYS A 18 -8.19 -10.58 35.52
N ALA A 19 -8.53 -11.78 36.00
CA ALA A 19 -7.64 -12.57 36.86
C ALA A 19 -6.52 -13.29 36.11
N THR A 20 -6.71 -13.57 34.81
CA THR A 20 -5.84 -14.47 34.03
C THR A 20 -4.91 -13.71 33.09
N ILE A 21 -5.41 -12.74 32.33
CA ILE A 21 -4.64 -12.00 31.31
C ILE A 21 -3.32 -11.42 31.84
N PRO A 22 -3.27 -10.74 33.00
CA PRO A 22 -2.02 -10.19 33.54
C PRO A 22 -0.91 -11.22 33.77
N LYS A 23 -1.26 -12.52 33.87
CA LYS A 23 -0.33 -13.61 34.16
C LYS A 23 0.12 -14.37 32.92
N VAL A 24 -0.66 -14.34 31.84
CA VAL A 24 -0.50 -15.26 30.70
C VAL A 24 -0.28 -14.57 29.36
N ALA A 25 -0.71 -13.31 29.22
CA ALA A 25 -0.52 -12.53 28.01
C ALA A 25 0.63 -11.56 28.22
N ARG A 26 1.56 -11.51 27.27
CA ARG A 26 2.63 -10.51 27.24
C ARG A 26 2.13 -9.30 26.45
N PRO A 27 2.23 -8.08 27.00
CA PRO A 27 2.04 -6.87 26.21
C PRO A 27 3.12 -6.78 25.13
N ILE A 28 2.75 -6.30 23.93
CA ILE A 28 3.65 -6.14 22.79
C ILE A 28 3.60 -4.69 22.31
N GLY A 29 4.77 -4.14 21.99
CA GLY A 29 4.89 -2.75 21.56
C GLY A 29 4.42 -1.80 22.67
N SER A 30 3.43 -0.97 22.36
CA SER A 30 2.86 0.01 23.28
C SER A 30 1.67 -0.50 24.11
N GLU A 31 1.29 -1.78 23.96
CA GLU A 31 0.15 -2.32 24.67
C GLU A 31 0.38 -2.33 26.19
N ASP A 32 -0.69 -2.09 26.95
CA ASP A 32 -0.69 -2.31 28.39
C ASP A 32 -1.63 -3.46 28.81
N THR A 33 -1.52 -3.89 30.07
CA THR A 33 -2.34 -5.00 30.57
C THR A 33 -3.84 -4.66 30.61
N ALA A 34 -4.19 -3.40 30.81
CA ALA A 34 -5.59 -2.97 30.85
C ALA A 34 -6.22 -3.01 29.45
N GLU A 35 -5.48 -2.58 28.43
CA GLU A 35 -5.85 -2.70 27.02
C GLU A 35 -6.03 -4.16 26.64
N LEU A 36 -5.09 -5.04 27.00
CA LEU A 36 -5.23 -6.47 26.75
C LEU A 36 -6.50 -7.05 27.38
N ILE A 37 -6.83 -6.66 28.61
CA ILE A 37 -8.07 -7.10 29.27
C ILE A 37 -9.30 -6.62 28.49
N GLN A 38 -9.33 -5.37 28.05
CA GLN A 38 -10.45 -4.80 27.29
C GLN A 38 -10.58 -5.46 25.91
N ASP A 39 -9.48 -5.71 25.22
CA ASP A 39 -9.46 -6.38 23.92
C ASP A 39 -9.92 -7.85 24.03
N THR A 40 -9.47 -8.57 25.07
CA THR A 40 -9.96 -9.92 25.34
C THR A 40 -11.46 -9.92 25.63
N LEU A 41 -11.97 -8.89 26.34
CA LEU A 41 -13.40 -8.73 26.61
C LEU A 41 -14.20 -8.45 25.33
N ALA A 42 -13.68 -7.61 24.44
CA ALA A 42 -14.29 -7.36 23.13
C ALA A 42 -14.37 -8.65 22.30
N SER A 43 -13.26 -9.39 22.22
CA SER A 43 -13.21 -10.71 21.58
C SER A 43 -14.23 -11.70 22.19
N ALA A 44 -14.42 -11.68 23.51
CA ALA A 44 -15.42 -12.52 24.18
C ALA A 44 -16.86 -12.09 23.85
N ALA A 45 -17.12 -10.78 23.76
CA ALA A 45 -18.42 -10.25 23.38
C ALA A 45 -18.80 -10.66 21.94
N GLU A 46 -17.87 -10.62 21.00
CA GLU A 46 -18.08 -11.11 19.63
C GLU A 46 -18.46 -12.60 19.59
N MET A 47 -17.79 -13.44 20.40
CA MET A 47 -18.12 -14.86 20.49
C MET A 47 -19.53 -15.09 21.02
N ILE A 48 -19.91 -14.34 22.06
CA ILE A 48 -21.26 -14.40 22.62
C ILE A 48 -22.28 -14.04 21.54
N GLU A 49 -22.08 -12.93 20.84
CA GLU A 49 -23.00 -12.48 19.79
C GLU A 49 -23.12 -13.52 18.67
N SER A 50 -21.99 -14.11 18.25
CA SER A 50 -21.96 -15.17 17.24
C SER A 50 -22.73 -16.42 17.68
N MET A 51 -22.59 -16.83 18.95
CA MET A 51 -23.35 -17.95 19.51
C MET A 51 -24.85 -17.66 19.58
N GLU A 52 -25.24 -16.46 20.03
CA GLU A 52 -26.64 -16.04 20.06
C GLU A 52 -27.26 -16.04 18.66
N ARG A 53 -26.53 -15.55 17.65
CA ARG A 53 -26.98 -15.56 16.26
C ARG A 53 -27.20 -16.97 15.72
N GLN A 54 -26.47 -17.96 16.25
CA GLN A 54 -26.64 -19.38 15.93
C GLN A 54 -27.69 -20.08 16.82
N GLY A 55 -28.38 -19.36 17.71
CA GLY A 55 -29.35 -19.93 18.65
C GLY A 55 -28.73 -20.80 19.75
N LYS A 56 -27.43 -20.64 20.03
CA LYS A 56 -26.70 -21.41 21.05
C LYS A 56 -26.56 -20.59 22.33
N GLU A 57 -26.70 -21.26 23.48
CA GLU A 57 -26.46 -20.63 24.78
C GLU A 57 -24.95 -20.42 25.04
N PRO A 58 -24.51 -19.22 25.45
CA PRO A 58 -23.11 -18.93 25.71
C PRO A 58 -22.55 -19.77 26.87
N ILE A 59 -21.44 -20.49 26.62
CA ILE A 59 -20.75 -21.28 27.66
C ILE A 59 -19.59 -20.43 28.22
N PRO A 60 -19.68 -19.91 29.46
CA PRO A 60 -18.76 -18.88 29.95
C PRO A 60 -17.29 -19.30 29.97
N ASN A 61 -17.00 -20.50 30.48
CA ASN A 61 -15.62 -20.99 30.61
C ASN A 61 -14.96 -21.21 29.25
N SER A 62 -15.73 -21.72 28.27
CA SER A 62 -15.24 -21.95 26.91
C SER A 62 -14.93 -20.61 26.23
N ILE A 63 -15.83 -19.63 26.33
CA ILE A 63 -15.65 -18.30 25.75
C ILE A 63 -14.45 -17.59 26.39
N ALA A 64 -14.32 -17.64 27.72
CA ALA A 64 -13.16 -17.08 28.41
C ALA A 64 -11.85 -17.75 27.96
N TYR A 65 -11.83 -19.07 27.86
CA TYR A 65 -10.66 -19.82 27.41
C TYR A 65 -10.21 -19.40 25.99
N TYR A 66 -11.14 -19.41 25.03
CA TYR A 66 -10.80 -19.10 23.63
C TYR A 66 -10.51 -17.61 23.38
N SER A 67 -11.13 -16.70 24.13
CA SER A 67 -10.77 -15.28 24.08
C SER A 67 -9.36 -15.05 24.61
N ILE A 68 -9.02 -15.63 25.77
CA ILE A 68 -7.65 -15.58 26.32
C ILE A 68 -6.64 -16.19 25.34
N GLN A 69 -6.96 -17.31 24.72
CA GLN A 69 -6.06 -17.97 23.77
C GLN A 69 -5.86 -17.15 22.48
N ARG A 70 -6.86 -16.36 22.04
CA ARG A 70 -6.68 -15.40 20.94
C ARG A 70 -5.69 -14.32 21.34
N THR A 71 -5.87 -13.68 22.50
CA THR A 71 -4.94 -12.65 22.98
C THR A 71 -3.51 -13.18 23.16
N LYS A 72 -3.36 -14.39 23.72
CA LYS A 72 -2.05 -15.06 23.87
C LYS A 72 -1.32 -15.35 22.56
N SER A 73 -2.05 -15.59 21.47
CA SER A 73 -1.45 -15.85 20.16
C SER A 73 -1.16 -14.59 19.35
N GLY A 74 -1.33 -13.41 19.96
CA GLY A 74 -1.11 -12.11 19.31
C GLY A 74 -2.30 -11.63 18.48
N ARG A 75 -3.44 -12.32 18.52
CA ARG A 75 -4.68 -11.85 17.88
C ARG A 75 -5.36 -10.82 18.77
N ARG A 76 -5.92 -9.79 18.14
CA ARG A 76 -6.72 -8.73 18.77
C ARG A 76 -8.11 -8.68 18.15
N SER A 77 -9.06 -8.03 18.82
CA SER A 77 -10.45 -7.90 18.36
C SER A 77 -10.59 -7.17 17.01
N THR A 78 -9.71 -6.21 16.73
CA THR A 78 -9.75 -5.38 15.51
C THR A 78 -9.22 -6.05 14.23
N GLY A 79 -9.03 -7.37 14.24
CA GLY A 79 -8.63 -8.11 13.04
C GLY A 79 -7.12 -8.11 12.76
N ALA A 80 -6.29 -7.92 13.79
CA ALA A 80 -4.84 -8.07 13.69
C ALA A 80 -4.45 -9.47 13.17
N GLN A 81 -3.98 -9.53 11.93
CA GLN A 81 -3.53 -10.76 11.27
C GLN A 81 -2.01 -10.83 11.27
N ARG A 82 -1.45 -12.03 11.28
CA ARG A 82 0.01 -12.25 11.21
C ARG A 82 0.66 -11.80 9.89
N THR A 83 -0.12 -11.37 8.90
CA THR A 83 0.39 -10.74 7.67
C THR A 83 0.55 -9.22 7.81
N ASP A 84 -0.09 -8.63 8.82
CA ASP A 84 0.09 -7.23 9.17
C ASP A 84 1.35 -7.10 10.02
N VAL A 85 2.33 -6.37 9.49
CA VAL A 85 3.63 -6.12 10.11
C VAL A 85 3.47 -5.44 11.48
N MET A 86 2.43 -4.64 11.65
CA MET A 86 2.15 -3.94 12.91
C MET A 86 1.35 -4.79 13.89
N SER A 87 0.96 -6.01 13.52
CA SER A 87 0.18 -6.88 14.41
C SER A 87 1.05 -7.44 15.53
N PRO A 88 0.50 -7.59 16.75
CA PRO A 88 1.19 -8.29 17.83
C PRO A 88 1.57 -9.73 17.45
N GLY A 89 0.74 -10.39 16.62
CA GLY A 89 1.02 -11.72 16.11
C GLY A 89 2.25 -11.80 15.22
N PHE A 90 2.49 -10.79 14.38
CA PHE A 90 3.70 -10.71 13.54
C PHE A 90 4.94 -10.43 14.40
N ALA A 91 4.85 -9.49 15.34
CA ALA A 91 5.94 -9.18 16.26
C ALA A 91 6.30 -10.35 17.20
N MET A 92 5.36 -11.24 17.54
CA MET A 92 5.68 -12.47 18.27
C MET A 92 6.50 -13.48 17.47
N ASP A 93 6.34 -13.49 16.14
CA ASP A 93 6.95 -14.48 15.26
C ASP A 93 8.30 -14.01 14.69
N ASN A 94 8.54 -12.70 14.68
CA ASN A 94 9.70 -12.06 14.08
C ASN A 94 10.49 -11.26 15.12
N GLU A 95 11.68 -10.78 14.76
CA GLU A 95 12.44 -9.87 15.62
C GLU A 95 11.71 -8.53 15.78
N ASP A 96 11.99 -7.87 16.90
CA ASP A 96 11.34 -6.62 17.29
C ASP A 96 11.50 -5.56 16.20
N LEU A 97 10.40 -4.87 15.89
CA LEU A 97 10.47 -3.65 15.09
C LEU A 97 11.19 -2.58 15.91
N PHE A 98 12.29 -2.06 15.38
CA PHE A 98 13.01 -0.95 15.98
C PHE A 98 12.25 0.36 15.72
N SER A 99 12.15 1.19 16.75
CA SER A 99 11.67 2.55 16.58
C SER A 99 12.60 3.32 15.64
N MET A 100 12.02 4.11 14.75
CA MET A 100 12.77 5.05 13.92
C MET A 100 13.47 6.13 14.77
N ASP A 101 12.99 6.37 16.00
CA ASP A 101 13.58 7.28 16.98
C ASP A 101 14.55 6.57 17.94
N ALA A 102 14.87 5.30 17.71
CA ALA A 102 15.83 4.57 18.54
C ALA A 102 17.22 5.22 18.40
N ASP A 103 17.84 5.53 19.55
CA ASP A 103 19.22 6.04 19.60
C ASP A 103 20.18 4.95 19.13
N ILE A 104 21.00 5.29 18.14
CA ILE A 104 21.98 4.37 17.55
C ILE A 104 23.37 4.50 18.18
N GLY A 105 23.54 5.40 19.15
CA GLY A 105 24.75 5.54 19.96
C GLY A 105 25.98 5.85 19.10
N THR A 106 26.15 7.10 18.68
CA THR A 106 27.38 7.51 17.99
C THR A 106 28.40 8.12 18.95
N ASP A 107 29.67 7.78 18.73
CA ASP A 107 30.80 8.19 19.59
C ASP A 107 31.09 9.71 19.51
N GLU A 108 30.45 10.41 18.57
CA GLU A 108 30.72 11.82 18.23
C GLU A 108 29.85 12.84 18.97
N GLY A 109 29.12 12.44 20.02
CA GLY A 109 28.46 13.37 20.94
C GLY A 109 27.20 14.08 20.38
N CYS A 110 26.80 13.77 19.14
CA CYS A 110 25.51 14.16 18.59
C CYS A 110 24.59 12.95 18.66
N PRO A 111 23.50 12.98 19.45
CA PRO A 111 22.52 11.90 19.45
C PRO A 111 21.93 11.81 18.05
N MET A 112 22.16 10.68 17.39
CA MET A 112 21.53 10.35 16.12
C MET A 112 20.57 9.20 16.39
N SER A 113 19.45 9.24 15.69
CA SER A 113 18.45 8.19 15.73
C SER A 113 18.50 7.35 14.46
N LEU A 114 17.78 6.22 14.46
CA LEU A 114 17.73 5.33 13.32
C LEU A 114 17.25 6.05 12.03
N HIS A 115 16.30 6.99 12.13
CA HIS A 115 15.81 7.72 10.94
C HIS A 115 16.84 8.67 10.33
N ASP A 116 17.83 9.14 11.11
CA ASP A 116 18.88 10.02 10.60
C ASP A 116 19.90 9.25 9.73
N VAL A 117 20.03 7.94 9.94
CA VAL A 117 21.04 7.10 9.29
C VAL A 117 20.46 6.21 8.19
N ILE A 118 19.16 5.93 8.23
CA ILE A 118 18.50 5.25 7.11
C ILE A 118 18.51 6.21 5.91
N ALA A 119 19.33 5.88 4.92
CA ALA A 119 19.37 6.60 3.66
C ALA A 119 17.98 6.55 3.00
N ALA A 120 17.49 7.74 2.60
CA ALA A 120 16.33 7.80 1.72
C ALA A 120 16.65 7.07 0.42
N ASP A 121 15.79 6.14 0.04
CA ASP A 121 15.87 5.46 -1.27
C ASP A 121 15.24 6.31 -2.38
N SER A 122 15.24 7.64 -2.19
CA SER A 122 14.87 8.59 -3.22
C SER A 122 16.00 8.69 -4.21
N GLU A 123 15.65 8.72 -5.49
CA GLU A 123 16.62 8.94 -6.56
C GLU A 123 17.39 10.25 -6.34
N ASP A 124 18.69 10.21 -6.60
CA ASP A 124 19.56 11.37 -6.48
C ASP A 124 19.10 12.49 -7.44
N PRO A 125 18.97 13.76 -6.98
CA PRO A 125 18.52 14.85 -7.84
C PRO A 125 19.36 15.02 -9.12
N SER A 126 20.65 14.70 -9.08
CA SER A 126 21.51 14.71 -10.29
C SER A 126 20.99 13.74 -11.33
N GLU A 127 20.68 12.50 -10.92
CA GLU A 127 20.19 11.44 -11.80
C GLU A 127 18.82 11.81 -12.38
N VAL A 128 17.93 12.43 -11.57
CA VAL A 128 16.64 12.94 -12.05
C VAL A 128 16.84 13.99 -13.16
N VAL A 129 17.77 14.93 -12.96
CA VAL A 129 18.06 16.00 -13.93
C VAL A 129 18.70 15.43 -15.20
N LEU A 130 19.68 14.53 -15.06
CA LEU A 130 20.34 13.89 -16.20
C LEU A 130 19.34 13.14 -17.06
N ARG A 131 18.44 12.36 -16.45
CA ARG A 131 17.39 11.66 -17.19
C ARG A 131 16.44 12.61 -17.91
N ASP A 132 16.07 13.73 -17.29
CA ASP A 132 15.21 14.75 -17.93
C ASP A 132 15.91 15.37 -19.15
N MET A 133 17.22 15.68 -19.01
CA MET A 133 18.04 16.18 -20.11
C MET A 133 18.16 15.16 -21.25
N ASP A 134 18.46 13.90 -20.94
CA ASP A 134 18.53 12.81 -21.92
C ASP A 134 17.19 12.62 -22.65
N TRP A 135 16.08 12.73 -21.92
CA TRP A 135 14.74 12.62 -22.51
C TRP A 135 14.44 13.80 -23.44
N HIS A 136 14.79 15.02 -23.05
CA HIS A 136 14.62 16.20 -23.88
C HIS A 136 15.46 16.11 -25.17
N GLU A 137 16.72 15.67 -25.06
CA GLU A 137 17.60 15.46 -26.20
C GLU A 137 17.06 14.37 -27.14
N PHE A 138 16.65 13.22 -26.60
CA PHE A 138 16.01 12.15 -27.36
C PHE A 138 14.77 12.64 -28.12
N MET A 139 13.89 13.38 -27.44
CA MET A 139 12.69 13.95 -28.04
C MET A 139 13.03 14.92 -29.18
N SER A 140 14.09 15.72 -29.03
CA SER A 140 14.54 16.65 -30.08
C SER A 140 14.95 15.94 -31.38
N GLY A 141 15.46 14.70 -31.27
CA GLY A 141 15.85 13.85 -32.41
C GLY A 141 14.68 13.16 -33.14
N LEU A 142 13.46 13.25 -32.61
CA LEU A 142 12.27 12.64 -33.21
C LEU A 142 11.49 13.62 -34.11
N ASP A 143 10.92 13.11 -35.19
CA ASP A 143 10.01 13.90 -36.02
C ASP A 143 8.74 14.31 -35.23
N ALA A 144 8.07 15.38 -35.68
CA ALA A 144 6.91 15.94 -34.98
C ALA A 144 5.81 14.91 -34.75
N ARG A 145 5.66 13.96 -35.68
CA ARG A 145 4.66 12.89 -35.59
C ARG A 145 5.00 11.85 -34.53
N LYS A 146 6.23 11.32 -34.49
CA LYS A 146 6.64 10.36 -33.44
C LYS A 146 6.64 11.02 -32.06
N ARG A 147 7.08 12.28 -31.95
CA ARG A 147 6.99 13.04 -30.69
C ARG A 147 5.57 13.11 -30.15
N ARG A 148 4.60 13.49 -30.98
CA ARG A 148 3.20 13.58 -30.53
C ARG A 148 2.66 12.22 -30.13
N ILE A 149 2.91 11.17 -30.92
CA ILE A 149 2.47 9.80 -30.59
C ILE A 149 3.09 9.32 -29.26
N LEU A 150 4.37 9.61 -29.03
CA LEU A 150 5.05 9.26 -27.79
C LEU A 150 4.47 10.02 -26.59
N ALA A 151 4.19 11.32 -26.73
CA ALA A 151 3.52 12.10 -25.68
C ALA A 151 2.15 11.50 -25.30
N GLU A 152 1.32 11.13 -26.29
CA GLU A 152 0.03 10.49 -26.00
C GLU A 152 0.17 9.12 -25.34
N LEU A 153 1.23 8.36 -25.68
CA LEU A 153 1.55 7.08 -25.01
C LEU A 153 2.01 7.28 -23.57
N MET A 154 2.83 8.30 -23.29
CA MET A 154 3.25 8.65 -21.92
C MET A 154 2.06 9.07 -21.06
N VAL A 155 1.04 9.65 -21.69
CA VAL A 155 -0.25 9.96 -21.04
C VAL A 155 -1.14 8.71 -20.86
N GLY A 156 -0.64 7.53 -21.19
CA GLY A 156 -1.34 6.27 -20.96
C GLY A 156 -2.47 5.95 -21.96
N MET A 157 -2.55 6.66 -23.09
CA MET A 157 -3.54 6.32 -24.13
C MET A 157 -3.28 4.95 -24.76
N GLY A 158 -4.36 4.23 -25.03
CA GLY A 158 -4.31 2.94 -25.70
C GLY A 158 -3.99 3.05 -27.19
N THR A 159 -3.38 2.01 -27.76
CA THR A 159 -3.05 1.93 -29.20
C THR A 159 -4.24 2.24 -30.12
N ASN A 160 -5.45 1.80 -29.73
CA ASN A 160 -6.67 2.03 -30.51
C ASN A 160 -7.18 3.47 -30.41
N GLU A 161 -6.96 4.13 -29.29
CA GLU A 161 -7.34 5.55 -29.09
C GLU A 161 -6.42 6.44 -29.93
N ILE A 162 -5.12 6.16 -29.90
CA ILE A 162 -4.12 6.84 -30.73
C ILE A 162 -4.38 6.58 -32.22
N ALA A 163 -4.72 5.36 -32.60
CA ALA A 163 -5.07 5.03 -33.99
C ALA A 163 -6.21 5.92 -34.52
N LYS A 164 -7.27 6.10 -33.71
CA LYS A 164 -8.38 7.01 -34.04
C LYS A 164 -7.94 8.47 -34.10
N LEU A 165 -7.20 8.94 -33.09
CA LEU A 165 -6.75 10.33 -32.99
C LEU A 165 -5.89 10.77 -34.18
N PHE A 166 -5.03 9.89 -34.68
CA PHE A 166 -4.12 10.19 -35.79
C PHE A 166 -4.61 9.67 -37.16
N GLY A 167 -5.82 9.12 -37.24
CA GLY A 167 -6.39 8.58 -38.48
C GLY A 167 -5.55 7.46 -39.10
N ILE A 168 -4.91 6.61 -38.28
CA ILE A 168 -4.05 5.50 -38.74
C ILE A 168 -4.53 4.17 -38.17
N SER A 169 -4.07 3.07 -38.77
CA SER A 169 -4.37 1.73 -38.28
C SER A 169 -3.62 1.42 -36.97
N ALA A 170 -4.25 0.65 -36.08
CA ALA A 170 -3.61 0.18 -34.84
C ALA A 170 -2.30 -0.61 -35.07
N PRO A 171 -2.17 -1.43 -36.15
CA PRO A 171 -0.88 -2.01 -36.53
C PRO A 171 0.19 -0.97 -36.83
N ARG A 172 -0.15 0.16 -37.49
CA ARG A 172 0.81 1.23 -37.78
C ARG A 172 1.29 1.92 -36.50
N VAL A 173 0.39 2.17 -35.54
CA VAL A 173 0.78 2.67 -34.20
C VAL A 173 1.76 1.70 -33.52
N THR A 174 1.48 0.40 -33.60
CA THR A 174 2.36 -0.64 -33.03
C THR A 174 3.74 -0.66 -33.70
N GLN A 175 3.80 -0.49 -35.02
CA GLN A 175 5.06 -0.36 -35.76
C GLN A 175 5.84 0.89 -35.32
N LEU A 176 5.17 2.04 -35.19
CA LEU A 176 5.80 3.28 -34.72
C LEU A 176 6.36 3.15 -33.30
N LYS A 177 5.65 2.45 -32.40
CA LYS A 177 6.18 2.11 -31.06
C LYS A 177 7.47 1.30 -31.13
N ARG A 178 7.54 0.33 -32.04
CA ARG A 178 8.75 -0.48 -32.25
C ARG A 178 9.89 0.36 -32.81
N GLU A 179 9.62 1.20 -33.81
CA GLU A 179 10.61 2.12 -34.38
C GLU A 179 11.18 3.06 -33.31
N ILE A 180 10.31 3.68 -32.49
CA ILE A 180 10.72 4.54 -31.37
C ILE A 180 11.55 3.75 -30.36
N GLY A 181 11.13 2.53 -30.00
CA GLY A 181 11.88 1.68 -29.09
C GLY A 181 13.27 1.30 -29.59
N VAL A 182 13.44 1.09 -30.90
CA VAL A 182 14.76 0.87 -31.50
C VAL A 182 15.63 2.12 -31.40
N HIS A 183 15.08 3.30 -31.74
CA HIS A 183 15.80 4.57 -31.62
C HIS A 183 16.22 4.84 -30.16
N LEU A 184 15.34 4.54 -29.21
CA LEU A 184 15.60 4.72 -27.79
C LEU A 184 16.78 3.86 -27.32
N LYS A 185 16.87 2.61 -27.75
CA LYS A 185 18.01 1.72 -27.44
C LYS A 185 19.32 2.21 -28.05
N VAL A 186 19.28 2.73 -29.28
CA VAL A 186 20.47 3.29 -29.92
C VAL A 186 20.96 4.53 -29.17
N PHE A 187 20.04 5.35 -28.65
CA PHE A 187 20.37 6.59 -27.93
C PHE A 187 20.80 6.34 -26.48
N MET A 188 20.07 5.51 -25.73
CA MET A 188 20.28 5.29 -24.29
C MET A 188 21.04 4.00 -23.95
N GLY A 189 21.40 3.20 -24.95
CA GLY A 189 22.06 1.89 -24.77
C GLY A 189 21.09 0.71 -24.73
N ASP A 190 21.60 -0.48 -25.06
CA ASP A 190 20.79 -1.71 -25.13
C ASP A 190 20.32 -2.21 -23.76
N ASP A 191 21.06 -1.85 -22.70
CA ASP A 191 20.82 -2.30 -21.34
C ASP A 191 19.76 -1.46 -20.59
N ILE A 192 19.29 -0.34 -21.16
CA ILE A 192 18.33 0.56 -20.49
C ILE A 192 17.06 -0.16 -20.03
N LEU A 193 16.58 -1.14 -20.81
CA LEU A 193 15.40 -1.94 -20.45
C LEU A 193 15.72 -2.98 -19.37
N ALA A 194 16.96 -3.49 -19.32
CA ALA A 194 17.41 -4.40 -18.29
C ALA A 194 17.62 -3.65 -16.96
N GLU A 195 18.13 -2.43 -17.02
CA GLU A 195 18.31 -1.52 -15.89
C GLU A 195 16.99 -1.10 -15.25
N ILE A 196 16.01 -0.66 -16.07
CA ILE A 196 14.63 -0.39 -15.60
C ILE A 196 14.00 -1.65 -14.98
N GLY A 197 14.38 -2.84 -15.48
CA GLY A 197 13.93 -4.12 -14.97
C GLY A 197 14.62 -4.59 -13.68
N ARG A 198 15.67 -3.93 -13.19
CA ARG A 198 16.33 -4.28 -11.91
C ARG A 198 15.49 -3.94 -10.70
N GLU A 199 14.48 -3.09 -10.86
CA GLU A 199 13.54 -2.80 -9.80
C GLU A 199 12.81 -4.08 -9.35
N THR A 200 12.69 -4.27 -8.04
CA THR A 200 11.98 -5.42 -7.49
C THR A 200 10.52 -5.41 -7.92
N THR A 201 9.99 -6.57 -8.33
CA THR A 201 8.66 -6.69 -8.93
C THR A 201 7.55 -6.06 -8.06
N TRP A 202 7.63 -6.22 -6.74
CA TRP A 202 6.63 -5.67 -5.82
C TRP A 202 6.66 -4.14 -5.79
N ARG A 203 7.83 -3.51 -5.86
CA ARG A 203 7.98 -2.05 -5.87
C ARG A 203 7.42 -1.46 -7.16
N ARG A 204 7.75 -2.09 -8.29
CA ARG A 204 7.18 -1.75 -9.60
C ARG A 204 5.66 -1.88 -9.59
N ASP A 205 5.13 -2.97 -9.04
CA ASP A 205 3.69 -3.22 -9.02
C ASP A 205 2.95 -2.19 -8.15
N ILE A 206 3.51 -1.80 -6.99
CA ILE A 206 2.97 -0.72 -6.15
C ILE A 206 3.00 0.63 -6.89
N ARG A 207 4.14 0.99 -7.52
CA ARG A 207 4.24 2.24 -8.29
C ARG A 207 3.22 2.27 -9.43
N CYS A 208 3.15 1.21 -10.23
CA CYS A 208 2.17 1.11 -11.32
C CYS A 208 0.72 1.14 -10.82
N LEU A 209 0.43 0.60 -9.63
CA LEU A 209 -0.88 0.71 -8.97
C LEU A 209 -1.21 2.15 -8.58
N HIS A 210 -0.25 2.86 -7.98
CA HIS A 210 -0.38 4.28 -7.63
C HIS A 210 -0.63 5.12 -8.89
N GLU A 211 0.26 5.02 -9.89
CA GLU A 211 0.13 5.72 -11.17
C GLU A 211 -1.23 5.40 -11.80
N LYS A 212 -1.63 4.13 -11.89
CA LYS A 212 -2.94 3.75 -12.46
C LYS A 212 -4.11 4.36 -11.71
N ASN A 213 -4.03 4.51 -10.40
CA ASN A 213 -5.08 5.14 -9.61
C ASN A 213 -5.09 6.66 -9.81
N GLU A 214 -3.93 7.32 -9.82
CA GLU A 214 -3.79 8.74 -10.20
C GLU A 214 -4.36 9.00 -11.59
N TRP A 215 -4.06 8.14 -12.56
CA TRP A 215 -4.63 8.18 -13.91
C TRP A 215 -6.15 8.10 -13.93
N LYS A 216 -6.75 7.27 -13.07
CA LYS A 216 -8.23 7.20 -12.96
C LYS A 216 -8.79 8.50 -12.41
N HIS A 217 -8.15 9.09 -11.42
CA HIS A 217 -8.56 10.39 -10.86
C HIS A 217 -8.43 11.51 -11.90
N LEU A 218 -7.31 11.60 -12.61
CA LEU A 218 -7.12 12.54 -13.73
C LEU A 218 -8.11 12.34 -14.88
N LYS A 219 -8.49 11.09 -15.18
CA LYS A 219 -9.52 10.80 -16.21
C LYS A 219 -10.90 11.28 -15.77
N LEU A 220 -11.24 11.14 -14.49
CA LEU A 220 -12.50 11.65 -13.93
C LEU A 220 -12.51 13.18 -13.97
N ASP A 221 -11.44 13.84 -13.51
CA ASP A 221 -11.33 15.29 -13.52
C ASP A 221 -11.39 15.90 -14.94
N LYS A 222 -10.83 15.21 -15.95
CA LYS A 222 -10.91 15.64 -17.35
C LYS A 222 -12.24 15.35 -18.04
N ILE A 223 -13.02 14.38 -17.54
CA ILE A 223 -14.38 14.11 -18.03
C ILE A 223 -15.37 15.13 -17.46
N ASP A 224 -15.10 15.62 -16.25
CA ASP A 224 -15.96 16.55 -15.51
C ASP A 224 -15.58 18.04 -15.68
N ASP A 225 -14.58 18.38 -16.51
CA ASP A 225 -14.21 19.76 -16.85
C ASP A 225 -14.97 20.27 -18.10
N PRO A 226 -16.04 21.09 -17.94
CA PRO A 226 -16.80 21.63 -19.06
C PRO A 226 -16.00 22.59 -19.96
N ALA A 227 -14.85 23.12 -19.51
CA ALA A 227 -14.02 24.01 -20.32
C ALA A 227 -13.26 23.28 -21.44
N GLN A 228 -12.89 22.00 -21.25
CA GLN A 228 -12.19 21.23 -22.28
C GLN A 228 -13.11 20.62 -23.35
N VAL A 229 -14.38 20.37 -23.00
CA VAL A 229 -15.41 19.96 -23.98
C VAL A 229 -15.65 21.08 -25.01
N HIS A 230 -15.60 22.34 -24.58
CA HIS A 230 -15.76 23.50 -25.46
C HIS A 230 -14.54 23.78 -26.36
N MET A 231 -13.31 23.61 -25.87
CA MET A 231 -12.11 23.80 -26.71
C MET A 231 -12.04 22.79 -27.87
N ALA A 232 -12.54 21.56 -27.69
CA ALA A 232 -12.59 20.57 -28.76
C ALA A 232 -13.69 20.86 -29.80
N GLN A 233 -14.77 21.56 -29.43
CA GLN A 233 -15.82 21.98 -30.37
C GLN A 233 -15.47 23.28 -31.12
N GLU A 234 -14.76 24.22 -30.49
CA GLU A 234 -14.35 25.46 -31.16
C GLU A 234 -13.17 25.30 -32.12
N MET A 235 -12.29 24.31 -31.92
CA MET A 235 -11.16 24.06 -32.84
C MET A 235 -11.52 23.21 -34.06
N PHE A 236 -12.69 22.57 -34.08
CA PHE A 236 -13.11 21.65 -35.15
C PHE A 236 -14.52 21.93 -35.69
N GLY A 237 -15.05 23.13 -35.45
CA GLY A 237 -16.18 23.72 -36.18
C GLY A 237 -15.72 24.44 -37.44
#